data_AF-A0A962ALI7-F1
#
_entry.id   AF-A0A962ALI7-F1
#
_cell.length_a   1.000
_cell.length_b   1.000
_cell.length_c   1.000
_cell.angle_alpha   90.00
_cell.angle_beta   90.00
_cell.angle_gamma   90.00
#
_symmetry.space_group_name_H-M   'P 1'
#
loop_
_entity.id
_entity.type
_entity.pdbx_description
1 polymer ?
#
loop_
_entity_poly.entity_id
_entity_poly.type
_entity_poly.pdbx_seq_one_letter_code
_entity_poly.pdbx_strand_id
1 'polypeptide(L)'
;MSKTNPGNFFEDFRIGQTIRHATPRTVTVGDVALYTALYGSRFVVQSSDAFAKAIGHRHAPVDDLLVFHIVFGKTVPDISLNAVANLGYAACRFLAPVYPGDTLSSVSEVIGLKENSNRQTGVVYVRSRGYNQHGDVVLDYVRWVMVRKRDPNAAVAEEHVPELPKALPADALGDACPEISVKHYDFALAGQPHRWGDYQAGEKIDHVDGMTVEEAEHMI
;
A
#
# COMPACT_ATOMS: atom_id res chain seq x y z
N MET A 1 17.45 30.05 -2.90
CA MET A 1 16.84 28.72 -2.67
C MET A 1 16.77 28.00 -4.00
N SER A 2 17.17 26.73 -4.03
CA SER A 2 16.99 25.87 -5.22
C SER A 2 15.50 25.72 -5.54
N LYS A 3 15.16 25.57 -6.83
CA LYS A 3 13.80 25.27 -7.31
C LYS A 3 13.52 23.76 -7.41
N THR A 4 14.51 22.91 -7.10
CA THR A 4 14.39 21.45 -7.07
C THR A 4 14.09 20.94 -5.67
N ASN A 5 13.36 19.82 -5.55
CA ASN A 5 13.13 19.11 -4.30
C ASN A 5 14.16 17.96 -4.17
N PRO A 6 15.14 18.04 -3.24
CA PRO A 6 16.14 16.99 -3.05
C PRO A 6 15.63 15.78 -2.25
N GLY A 7 14.37 15.80 -1.81
CA GLY A 7 13.84 14.85 -0.84
C GLY A 7 14.45 15.05 0.54
N ASN A 8 14.08 14.19 1.49
CA ASN A 8 14.62 14.20 2.84
C ASN A 8 15.77 13.21 3.00
N PHE A 9 16.76 13.58 3.79
CA PHE A 9 17.78 12.68 4.34
C PHE A 9 17.42 12.33 5.79
N PHE A 10 18.10 11.34 6.37
CA PHE A 10 17.75 10.82 7.69
C PHE A 10 17.66 11.92 8.77
N GLU A 11 18.63 12.85 8.80
CA GLU A 11 18.69 13.95 9.76
C GLU A 11 17.65 15.07 9.53
N ASP A 12 16.87 15.01 8.44
CA ASP A 12 15.81 15.98 8.15
C ASP A 12 14.48 15.60 8.82
N PHE A 13 14.29 14.32 9.19
CA PHE A 13 13.06 13.83 9.81
C PHE A 13 12.97 14.16 11.31
N ARG A 14 11.76 14.38 11.81
CA ARG A 14 11.45 14.56 13.23
C ARG A 14 10.29 13.68 13.64
N ILE A 15 10.36 13.04 14.80
CA ILE A 15 9.23 12.25 15.33
C ILE A 15 8.01 13.17 15.51
N GLY A 16 6.83 12.68 15.14
CA GLY A 16 5.57 13.43 15.11
C GLY A 16 5.40 14.35 13.90
N GLN A 17 6.41 14.49 13.04
CA GLN A 17 6.31 15.27 11.80
C GLN A 17 5.26 14.65 10.88
N THR A 18 4.29 15.46 10.46
CA THR A 18 3.31 15.10 9.45
C THR A 18 3.70 15.71 8.10
N ILE A 19 3.76 14.88 7.06
CA ILE A 19 4.09 15.25 5.69
C ILE A 19 2.87 14.99 4.81
N ARG A 20 2.32 16.05 4.22
CA ARG A 20 1.26 15.95 3.20
C ARG A 20 1.92 15.83 1.83
N HIS A 21 1.69 14.71 1.15
CA HIS A 21 2.37 14.40 -0.10
C HIS A 21 1.69 15.09 -1.29
N ALA A 22 2.50 15.50 -2.26
CA ALA A 22 2.01 16.14 -3.48
C ALA A 22 1.32 15.12 -4.43
N THR A 23 0.69 15.66 -5.48
CA THR A 23 0.08 14.90 -6.59
C THR A 23 -1.08 13.97 -6.18
N PRO A 24 -2.23 14.52 -5.74
CA PRO A 24 -3.44 13.70 -5.61
C PRO A 24 -3.78 13.05 -6.95
N ARG A 25 -4.29 11.82 -6.91
CA ARG A 25 -4.47 10.98 -8.10
C ARG A 25 -5.89 10.45 -8.19
N THR A 26 -6.65 10.94 -9.16
CA THR A 26 -7.93 10.33 -9.57
C THR A 26 -7.66 8.98 -10.23
N VAL A 27 -8.20 7.90 -9.69
CA VAL A 27 -8.08 6.55 -10.25
C VAL A 27 -9.16 6.34 -11.30
N THR A 28 -8.83 5.70 -12.41
CA THR A 28 -9.72 5.55 -13.57
C THR A 28 -9.72 4.10 -14.06
N VAL A 29 -10.63 3.78 -14.98
CA VAL A 29 -10.64 2.48 -15.67
C VAL A 29 -9.37 2.25 -16.50
N GLY A 30 -8.67 3.31 -16.92
CA GLY A 30 -7.38 3.19 -17.59
C GLY A 30 -6.29 2.66 -16.66
N ASP A 31 -6.32 3.04 -15.40
CA ASP A 31 -5.41 2.53 -14.37
C ASP A 31 -5.67 1.05 -14.09
N VAL A 32 -6.95 0.68 -13.99
CA VAL A 32 -7.38 -0.72 -13.83
C VAL A 32 -6.90 -1.56 -15.02
N ALA A 33 -7.15 -1.10 -16.26
CA ALA A 33 -6.74 -1.82 -17.46
C ALA A 33 -5.22 -2.00 -17.55
N LEU A 34 -4.45 -0.96 -17.24
CA LEU A 34 -2.99 -1.03 -17.23
C LEU A 34 -2.48 -2.01 -16.17
N TYR A 35 -3.06 -1.98 -14.97
CA TYR A 35 -2.69 -2.90 -13.89
C TYR A 35 -3.00 -4.35 -14.26
N THR A 36 -4.16 -4.62 -14.87
CA THR A 36 -4.48 -5.95 -15.41
C THR A 36 -3.50 -6.37 -16.50
N ALA A 37 -3.07 -5.45 -17.37
CA ALA A 37 -2.11 -5.76 -18.43
C ALA A 37 -0.70 -6.10 -17.88
N LEU A 38 -0.29 -5.47 -16.77
CA LEU A 38 1.02 -5.70 -16.15
C LEU A 38 1.06 -6.98 -15.31
N TYR A 39 -0.01 -7.30 -14.56
CA TYR A 39 0.00 -8.40 -13.60
C TYR A 39 -0.87 -9.60 -14.00
N GLY A 40 -1.74 -9.45 -15.01
CA GLY A 40 -2.62 -10.53 -15.47
C GLY A 40 -3.61 -11.02 -14.41
N SER A 41 -3.97 -10.18 -13.42
CA SER A 41 -4.91 -10.57 -12.35
C SER A 41 -6.25 -11.02 -12.93
N ARG A 42 -6.76 -12.16 -12.43
CA ARG A 42 -8.03 -12.76 -12.85
C ARG A 42 -9.06 -12.85 -11.72
N PHE A 43 -8.85 -12.13 -10.61
CA PHE A 43 -9.83 -12.09 -9.54
C PHE A 43 -11.12 -11.46 -10.05
N VAL A 44 -12.21 -12.22 -9.97
CA VAL A 44 -13.46 -11.91 -10.67
C VAL A 44 -14.15 -10.65 -10.15
N VAL A 45 -13.97 -10.33 -8.86
CA VAL A 45 -14.59 -9.17 -8.20
C VAL A 45 -14.11 -7.87 -8.82
N GLN A 46 -12.81 -7.75 -9.09
CA GLN A 46 -12.18 -6.60 -9.72
C GLN A 46 -12.31 -6.63 -11.25
N SER A 47 -12.54 -7.80 -11.83
CA SER A 47 -12.61 -7.98 -13.29
C SER A 47 -14.00 -7.74 -13.89
N SER A 48 -15.08 -7.91 -13.10
CA SER A 48 -16.45 -7.91 -13.61
C SER A 48 -17.40 -7.10 -12.75
N ASP A 49 -17.87 -6.00 -13.34
CA ASP A 49 -18.90 -5.13 -12.77
C ASP A 49 -20.20 -5.90 -12.47
N ALA A 50 -20.56 -6.86 -13.32
CA ALA A 50 -21.75 -7.69 -13.14
C ALA A 50 -21.60 -8.65 -11.95
N PHE A 51 -20.43 -9.29 -11.81
CA PHE A 51 -20.15 -10.19 -10.69
C PHE A 51 -20.08 -9.42 -9.38
N ALA A 52 -19.32 -8.32 -9.34
CA ALA A 52 -19.17 -7.48 -8.15
C ALA A 52 -20.53 -6.98 -7.63
N LYS A 53 -21.40 -6.52 -8.52
CA LYS A 53 -22.77 -6.10 -8.18
C LYS A 53 -23.63 -7.24 -7.65
N ALA A 54 -23.55 -8.42 -8.26
CA ALA A 54 -24.33 -9.58 -7.83
C ALA A 54 -24.03 -9.99 -6.38
N ILE A 55 -22.77 -9.80 -5.95
CA ILE A 55 -22.32 -10.16 -4.60
C ILE A 55 -22.39 -9.02 -3.58
N GLY A 56 -22.79 -7.80 -3.97
CA GLY A 56 -23.07 -6.70 -3.03
C GLY A 56 -22.22 -5.43 -3.18
N HIS A 57 -21.23 -5.41 -4.09
CA HIS A 57 -20.50 -4.17 -4.38
C HIS A 57 -21.32 -3.22 -5.27
N ARG A 58 -20.96 -1.94 -5.27
CA ARG A 58 -21.55 -0.94 -6.19
C ARG A 58 -21.15 -1.21 -7.66
N HIS A 59 -19.89 -1.52 -7.87
CA HIS A 59 -19.20 -1.81 -9.13
C HIS A 59 -18.01 -2.74 -8.82
N ALA A 60 -17.23 -3.13 -9.82
CA ALA A 60 -15.92 -3.71 -9.57
C ALA A 60 -15.04 -2.68 -8.83
N PRO A 61 -14.55 -2.98 -7.63
CA PRO A 61 -13.59 -2.12 -6.95
C PRO A 61 -12.24 -2.16 -7.68
N VAL A 62 -11.45 -1.11 -7.50
CA VAL A 62 -10.04 -1.07 -7.90
C VAL A 62 -9.29 -2.15 -7.10
N ASP A 63 -8.30 -2.80 -7.73
CA ASP A 63 -7.44 -3.77 -7.07
C ASP A 63 -6.75 -3.16 -5.83
N ASP A 64 -6.79 -3.86 -4.70
CA ASP A 64 -6.28 -3.39 -3.42
C ASP A 64 -4.78 -3.06 -3.51
N LEU A 65 -4.00 -3.84 -4.27
CA LEU A 65 -2.59 -3.58 -4.45
C LEU A 65 -2.35 -2.39 -5.39
N LEU A 66 -3.21 -2.14 -6.39
CA LEU A 66 -3.15 -0.90 -7.17
C LEU A 66 -3.38 0.32 -6.25
N VAL A 67 -4.36 0.27 -5.35
CA VAL A 67 -4.58 1.32 -4.34
C VAL A 67 -3.33 1.52 -3.47
N PHE A 68 -2.75 0.41 -2.96
CA PHE A 68 -1.53 0.44 -2.18
C PHE A 68 -0.37 1.09 -2.94
N HIS A 69 -0.11 0.68 -4.18
CA HIS A 69 0.98 1.20 -4.99
C HIS A 69 0.80 2.68 -5.34
N ILE A 70 -0.43 3.14 -5.60
CA ILE A 70 -0.71 4.57 -5.79
C ILE A 70 -0.38 5.36 -4.52
N VAL A 71 -0.94 4.97 -3.38
CA VAL A 71 -0.75 5.66 -2.10
C VAL A 71 0.73 5.65 -1.70
N PHE A 72 1.39 4.49 -1.78
CA PHE A 72 2.81 4.32 -1.50
C PHE A 72 3.67 5.22 -2.39
N GLY A 73 3.40 5.22 -3.71
CA GLY A 73 4.12 6.01 -4.69
C GLY A 73 4.08 7.51 -4.39
N LYS A 74 2.99 8.02 -3.81
CA LYS A 74 2.90 9.44 -3.41
C LYS A 74 3.89 9.79 -2.30
N THR A 75 4.21 8.83 -1.43
CA THR A 75 5.14 9.04 -0.31
C THR A 75 6.61 9.03 -0.73
N VAL A 76 6.94 8.48 -1.91
CA VAL A 76 8.32 8.22 -2.33
C VAL A 76 9.18 9.49 -2.38
N PRO A 77 8.76 10.61 -3.00
CA PRO A 77 9.60 11.81 -3.11
C PRO A 77 10.04 12.35 -1.74
N ASP A 78 9.18 12.25 -0.73
CA ASP A 78 9.43 12.84 0.59
C ASP A 78 10.04 11.84 1.58
N ILE A 79 9.71 10.54 1.47
CA ILE A 79 10.14 9.52 2.44
C ILE A 79 11.36 8.74 1.96
N SER A 80 11.37 8.31 0.69
CA SER A 80 12.28 7.25 0.24
C SER A 80 13.08 7.58 -1.03
N LEU A 81 13.06 8.82 -1.50
CA LEU A 81 13.90 9.26 -2.63
C LEU A 81 15.39 8.99 -2.37
N ASN A 82 15.84 9.22 -1.12
CA ASN A 82 17.21 8.98 -0.68
C ASN A 82 17.38 7.66 0.09
N ALA A 83 16.41 6.74 0.00
CA ALA A 83 16.48 5.45 0.68
C ALA A 83 17.48 4.49 0.01
N VAL A 84 18.03 3.59 0.82
CA VAL A 84 18.81 2.43 0.38
C VAL A 84 17.88 1.25 0.13
N ALA A 85 16.93 1.03 1.04
CA ALA A 85 15.96 -0.06 0.96
C ALA A 85 14.72 0.23 1.81
N ASN A 86 13.60 -0.37 1.41
CA ASN A 86 12.46 -0.56 2.29
C ASN A 86 12.67 -1.83 3.11
N LEU A 87 12.58 -1.74 4.43
CA LEU A 87 12.96 -2.82 5.34
C LEU A 87 11.77 -3.65 5.83
N GLY A 88 10.54 -3.13 5.69
CA GLY A 88 9.33 -3.89 5.99
C GLY A 88 8.07 -3.05 6.04
N TYR A 89 6.97 -3.74 6.32
CA TYR A 89 5.62 -3.19 6.46
C TYR A 89 4.95 -3.81 7.69
N ALA A 90 4.06 -3.07 8.33
CA ALA A 90 3.23 -3.56 9.43
C ALA A 90 1.89 -2.82 9.45
N ALA A 91 0.91 -3.39 10.14
CA ALA A 91 -0.40 -2.77 10.39
C ALA A 91 -1.13 -2.27 9.11
N CYS A 92 -0.94 -2.95 7.97
CA CYS A 92 -1.52 -2.54 6.68
C CYS A 92 -3.02 -2.91 6.59
N ARG A 93 -3.89 -1.90 6.65
CA ARG A 93 -5.34 -2.05 6.65
C ARG A 93 -5.96 -1.32 5.46
N PHE A 94 -6.68 -2.06 4.63
CA PHE A 94 -7.64 -1.50 3.69
C PHE A 94 -8.95 -1.23 4.45
N LEU A 95 -9.45 0.00 4.37
CA LEU A 95 -10.52 0.51 5.23
C LEU A 95 -11.79 0.89 4.46
N ALA A 96 -11.67 1.12 3.16
CA ALA A 96 -12.81 1.37 2.28
C ALA A 96 -12.46 0.94 0.85
N PRO A 97 -13.44 0.47 0.06
CA PRO A 97 -13.20 0.13 -1.33
C PRO A 97 -13.00 1.41 -2.14
N VAL A 98 -12.07 1.36 -3.09
CA VAL A 98 -11.83 2.46 -4.04
C VAL A 98 -12.49 2.09 -5.36
N TYR A 99 -13.16 3.05 -5.99
CA TYR A 99 -13.80 2.87 -7.29
C TYR A 99 -13.17 3.78 -8.36
N PRO A 100 -13.23 3.38 -9.65
CA PRO A 100 -12.90 4.31 -10.73
C PRO A 100 -13.70 5.62 -10.61
N GLY A 101 -12.99 6.74 -10.61
CA GLY A 101 -13.49 8.09 -10.34
C GLY A 101 -13.05 8.67 -8.99
N ASP A 102 -12.67 7.83 -8.03
CA ASP A 102 -12.18 8.30 -6.73
C ASP A 102 -10.80 8.95 -6.85
N THR A 103 -10.53 9.96 -6.00
CA THR A 103 -9.25 10.67 -5.97
C THR A 103 -8.51 10.42 -4.67
N LEU A 104 -7.32 9.83 -4.79
CA LEU A 104 -6.48 9.46 -3.66
C LEU A 104 -5.46 10.54 -3.33
N SER A 105 -5.31 10.84 -2.04
CA SER A 105 -4.24 11.67 -1.48
C SER A 105 -3.55 10.95 -0.32
N SER A 106 -2.30 11.29 -0.03
CA SER A 106 -1.52 10.58 0.99
C SER A 106 -0.91 11.53 2.02
N VAL A 107 -0.86 11.08 3.28
CA VAL A 107 -0.18 11.77 4.39
C VAL A 107 0.67 10.76 5.14
N SER A 108 1.90 11.11 5.49
CA SER A 108 2.76 10.30 6.35
C SER A 108 3.07 11.01 7.66
N GLU A 109 3.06 10.27 8.75
CA GLU A 109 3.53 10.69 10.06
C GLU A 109 4.82 9.93 10.39
N VAL A 110 5.88 10.63 10.78
CA VAL A 110 7.11 10.00 11.27
C VAL A 110 6.87 9.53 12.70
N ILE A 111 6.88 8.21 12.89
CA ILE A 111 6.57 7.58 14.19
C ILE A 111 7.81 6.97 14.85
N GLY A 112 8.99 7.07 14.22
CA GLY A 112 10.22 6.56 14.79
C GLY A 112 11.44 6.86 13.94
N LEU A 113 12.59 6.97 14.62
CA LEU A 113 13.90 7.21 14.03
C LEU A 113 14.94 6.40 14.80
N LYS A 114 15.91 5.80 14.08
CA LYS A 114 17.04 5.10 14.68
C LYS A 114 18.28 5.27 13.81
N GLU A 115 19.35 5.88 14.31
CA GLU A 115 20.61 5.97 13.58
C GLU A 115 21.27 4.58 13.50
N ASN A 116 21.83 4.23 12.35
CA ASN A 116 22.64 3.02 12.25
C ASN A 116 24.04 3.26 12.83
N SER A 117 24.65 2.21 13.38
CA SER A 117 25.96 2.30 14.05
C SER A 117 27.09 2.86 13.18
N ASN A 118 27.01 2.72 11.85
CA ASN A 118 27.98 3.28 10.91
C ASN A 118 27.85 4.80 10.69
N ARG A 119 26.78 5.42 11.22
CA ARG A 119 26.46 6.84 11.11
C ARG A 119 26.39 7.37 9.67
N GLN A 120 26.19 6.49 8.69
CA GLN A 120 25.97 6.85 7.28
C GLN A 120 24.50 6.82 6.89
N THR A 121 23.67 6.16 7.69
CA THR A 121 22.25 5.89 7.42
C THR A 121 21.48 5.85 8.72
N GLY A 122 20.16 5.91 8.63
CA GLY A 122 19.27 5.59 9.74
C GLY A 122 17.95 5.01 9.23
N VAL A 123 17.20 4.40 10.14
CA VAL A 123 15.88 3.83 9.86
C VAL A 123 14.81 4.83 10.25
N VAL A 124 13.94 5.15 9.29
CA VAL A 124 12.78 6.03 9.47
C VAL A 124 11.52 5.17 9.45
N TYR A 125 10.71 5.24 10.50
CA TYR A 125 9.41 4.59 10.58
C TYR A 125 8.33 5.63 10.28
N VAL A 126 7.47 5.33 9.31
CA VAL A 126 6.34 6.19 8.96
C VAL A 126 5.03 5.43 8.99
N ARG A 127 3.99 6.08 9.51
CA ARG A 127 2.60 5.67 9.28
C ARG A 127 2.05 6.49 8.13
N SER A 128 1.71 5.83 7.03
CA SER A 128 1.15 6.47 5.84
C SER A 128 -0.33 6.14 5.73
N ARG A 129 -1.15 7.17 5.49
CA ARG A 129 -2.59 7.05 5.27
C ARG A 129 -2.95 7.59 3.90
N GLY A 130 -3.73 6.81 3.15
CA GLY A 130 -4.39 7.22 1.91
C GLY A 130 -5.83 7.64 2.19
N TYR A 131 -6.27 8.73 1.57
CA TYR A 131 -7.62 9.29 1.71
C TYR A 131 -8.28 9.45 0.34
N ASN A 132 -9.59 9.22 0.26
CA ASN A 132 -10.38 9.57 -0.92
C ASN A 132 -10.76 11.08 -0.92
N GLN A 133 -11.52 11.52 -1.93
CA GLN A 133 -12.00 12.89 -2.08
C GLN A 133 -12.99 13.35 -0.99
N HIS A 134 -13.57 12.42 -0.24
CA HIS A 134 -14.52 12.68 0.85
C HIS A 134 -13.81 12.81 2.21
N GLY A 135 -12.51 12.51 2.27
CA GLY A 135 -11.73 12.51 3.50
C GLY A 135 -11.75 11.19 4.25
N ASP A 136 -12.36 10.13 3.68
CA ASP A 136 -12.34 8.79 4.27
C ASP A 136 -10.96 8.17 4.08
N VAL A 137 -10.46 7.49 5.12
CA VAL A 137 -9.22 6.72 5.03
C VAL A 137 -9.52 5.44 4.25
N VAL A 138 -8.83 5.23 3.13
CA VAL A 138 -8.96 4.02 2.31
C VAL A 138 -7.88 2.99 2.65
N LEU A 139 -6.72 3.46 3.13
CA LEU A 139 -5.54 2.65 3.44
C LEU A 139 -4.76 3.28 4.60
N ASP A 140 -4.39 2.48 5.60
CA ASP A 140 -3.48 2.87 6.70
C ASP A 140 -2.40 1.78 6.83
N TYR A 141 -1.12 2.14 6.77
CA TYR A 141 -0.03 1.18 6.99
C TYR A 141 1.19 1.85 7.62
N VAL A 142 2.01 1.04 8.27
CA VAL A 142 3.36 1.43 8.70
C VAL A 142 4.38 0.80 7.76
N ARG A 143 5.39 1.58 7.36
CA ARG A 143 6.62 1.06 6.74
C ARG A 143 7.84 1.68 7.38
N TRP A 144 8.97 1.02 7.25
CA TRP A 144 10.25 1.59 7.65
C TRP A 144 11.31 1.42 6.58
N VAL A 145 12.10 2.46 6.40
CA VAL A 145 13.07 2.60 5.31
C VAL A 145 14.43 2.97 5.86
N MET A 146 15.48 2.42 5.27
CA MET A 146 16.85 2.85 5.54
C MET A 146 17.17 4.04 4.66
N VAL A 147 17.39 5.22 5.25
CA VAL A 147 17.65 6.47 4.53
C VAL A 147 19.10 6.91 4.76
N ARG A 148 19.73 7.43 3.71
CA ARG A 148 21.09 8.00 3.82
C ARG A 148 21.09 9.25 4.68
N LYS A 149 22.19 9.48 5.39
CA LYS A 149 22.52 10.81 5.91
C LYS A 149 23.15 11.64 4.81
N ARG A 150 22.91 12.95 4.84
CA ARG A 150 23.60 13.90 3.96
C ARG A 150 24.96 14.28 4.57
N ASP A 151 24.99 14.52 5.88
CA ASP A 151 26.21 14.72 6.66
C ASP A 151 26.31 13.64 7.76
N PRO A 152 27.30 12.74 7.69
CA PRO A 152 27.54 11.73 8.72
C PRO A 152 27.66 12.30 10.15
N ASN A 153 28.09 13.56 10.29
CA ASN A 153 28.28 14.22 11.58
C ASN A 153 27.03 14.94 12.10
N ALA A 154 25.96 15.01 11.30
CA ALA A 154 24.72 15.67 11.72
C ALA A 154 24.16 15.01 12.99
N ALA A 155 23.74 15.85 13.95
CA ALA A 155 23.11 15.39 15.17
C ALA A 155 21.68 14.89 14.89
N VAL A 156 21.30 13.79 15.54
CA VAL A 156 19.96 13.21 15.49
C VAL A 156 19.28 13.53 16.81
N ALA A 157 18.15 14.25 16.76
CA ALA A 157 17.57 14.88 17.95
C ALA A 157 16.94 13.87 18.92
N GLU A 158 16.30 12.82 18.40
CA GLU A 158 15.58 11.82 19.20
C GLU A 158 15.56 10.49 18.44
N GLU A 159 15.80 9.40 19.17
CA GLU A 159 15.66 8.04 18.66
C GLU A 159 14.50 7.32 19.35
N HIS A 160 13.67 6.69 18.54
CA HIS A 160 12.56 5.87 19.00
C HIS A 160 12.26 4.81 17.95
N VAL A 161 12.14 3.56 18.39
CA VAL A 161 11.64 2.46 17.57
C VAL A 161 10.24 2.13 18.05
N PRO A 162 9.19 2.32 17.22
CA PRO A 162 7.83 2.03 17.63
C PRO A 162 7.63 0.52 17.76
N GLU A 163 6.78 0.12 18.70
CA GLU A 163 6.27 -1.25 18.74
C GLU A 163 5.26 -1.44 17.61
N LEU A 164 5.46 -2.48 16.80
CA LEU A 164 4.62 -2.78 15.65
C LEU A 164 3.96 -4.15 15.80
N PRO A 165 2.68 -4.27 15.42
CA PRO A 165 1.99 -5.56 15.50
C PRO A 165 2.59 -6.55 14.50
N LYS A 166 2.76 -7.80 14.96
CA LYS A 166 3.25 -8.90 14.09
C LYS A 166 2.24 -9.31 13.03
N ALA A 167 0.96 -9.16 13.33
CA ALA A 167 -0.17 -9.39 12.44
C ALA A 167 -1.34 -8.50 12.87
N LEU A 168 -2.25 -8.23 11.95
CA LEU A 168 -3.52 -7.57 12.29
C LEU A 168 -4.45 -8.59 12.96
N PRO A 169 -5.18 -8.19 14.01
CA PRO A 169 -6.19 -9.05 14.60
C PRO A 169 -7.40 -9.14 13.64
N ALA A 170 -8.09 -10.27 13.65
CA ALA A 170 -9.17 -10.55 12.70
C ALA A 170 -10.36 -9.58 12.86
N ASP A 171 -10.62 -9.10 14.08
CA ASP A 171 -11.66 -8.11 14.40
C ASP A 171 -11.33 -6.68 13.94
N ALA A 172 -10.12 -6.43 13.44
CA ALA A 172 -9.75 -5.18 12.80
C ALA A 172 -9.94 -5.19 11.27
N LEU A 173 -10.49 -6.28 10.72
CA LEU A 173 -10.67 -6.52 9.29
C LEU A 173 -12.15 -6.75 8.94
N GLY A 174 -12.49 -6.61 7.66
CA GLY A 174 -13.83 -6.94 7.13
C GLY A 174 -14.69 -5.72 6.84
N ASP A 175 -14.50 -4.62 7.57
CA ASP A 175 -15.34 -3.40 7.44
C ASP A 175 -15.25 -2.71 6.06
N ALA A 176 -14.17 -2.95 5.31
CA ALA A 176 -13.97 -2.39 3.98
C ALA A 176 -14.79 -3.10 2.88
N CYS A 177 -15.27 -4.31 3.14
CA CYS A 177 -16.05 -5.08 2.18
C CYS A 177 -17.54 -4.95 2.50
N PRO A 178 -18.42 -4.89 1.48
CA PRO A 178 -19.84 -5.03 1.71
C PRO A 178 -20.16 -6.45 2.23
N GLU A 179 -21.34 -6.62 2.81
CA GLU A 179 -21.85 -7.95 3.12
C GLU A 179 -22.00 -8.77 1.82
N ILE A 180 -21.24 -9.86 1.72
CA ILE A 180 -21.16 -10.67 0.51
C ILE A 180 -22.39 -11.56 0.38
N SER A 181 -23.16 -11.39 -0.70
CA SER A 181 -24.31 -12.22 -1.01
C SER A 181 -23.89 -13.61 -1.51
N VAL A 182 -23.72 -14.56 -0.58
CA VAL A 182 -23.33 -15.95 -0.86
C VAL A 182 -24.29 -16.65 -1.83
N LYS A 183 -25.58 -16.30 -1.81
CA LYS A 183 -26.59 -16.87 -2.73
C LYS A 183 -26.28 -16.59 -4.20
N HIS A 184 -25.63 -15.45 -4.49
CA HIS A 184 -25.34 -15.01 -5.86
C HIS A 184 -23.87 -15.24 -6.24
N TYR A 185 -23.11 -15.94 -5.40
CA TYR A 185 -21.72 -16.24 -5.68
C TYR A 185 -21.61 -17.41 -6.67
N ASP A 186 -21.27 -17.09 -7.92
CA ASP A 186 -21.07 -18.09 -8.98
C ASP A 186 -19.62 -18.61 -8.98
N PHE A 187 -19.45 -19.88 -8.62
CA PHE A 187 -18.14 -20.51 -8.55
C PHE A 187 -17.49 -20.77 -9.91
N ALA A 188 -18.29 -20.99 -10.95
CA ALA A 188 -17.76 -21.20 -12.29
C ALA A 188 -17.12 -19.90 -12.80
N LEU A 189 -17.78 -18.76 -12.55
CA LEU A 189 -17.22 -17.45 -12.87
C LEU A 189 -16.04 -17.05 -11.97
N ALA A 190 -16.06 -17.46 -10.70
CA ALA A 190 -14.93 -17.23 -9.79
C ALA A 190 -13.71 -18.10 -10.10
N GLY A 191 -13.87 -19.18 -10.87
CA GLY A 191 -12.78 -20.08 -11.28
C GLY A 191 -12.26 -21.03 -10.21
N GLN A 192 -12.95 -21.13 -9.05
CA GLN A 192 -12.54 -21.98 -7.93
C GLN A 192 -13.77 -22.47 -7.16
N PRO A 193 -14.00 -23.79 -7.02
CA PRO A 193 -15.08 -24.33 -6.19
C PRO A 193 -14.82 -24.24 -4.67
N HIS A 194 -13.56 -24.15 -4.23
CA HIS A 194 -13.21 -24.11 -2.80
C HIS A 194 -13.55 -22.77 -2.15
N ARG A 195 -14.11 -22.83 -0.93
CA ARG A 195 -14.42 -21.71 -0.03
C ARG A 195 -13.45 -21.68 1.15
N TRP A 196 -13.57 -20.65 1.98
CA TRP A 196 -12.79 -20.50 3.21
C TRP A 196 -12.73 -21.76 4.07
N GLY A 197 -13.85 -22.47 4.26
CA GLY A 197 -13.91 -23.67 5.09
C GLY A 197 -13.27 -24.93 4.48
N ASP A 198 -12.88 -24.89 3.21
CA ASP A 198 -12.25 -26.02 2.52
C ASP A 198 -10.71 -26.00 2.65
N TYR A 199 -10.14 -24.86 3.03
CA TYR A 199 -8.70 -24.71 3.25
C TYR A 199 -8.28 -25.20 4.63
N GLN A 200 -7.05 -25.72 4.73
CA GLN A 200 -6.52 -26.26 5.99
C GLN A 200 -5.31 -25.46 6.49
N ALA A 201 -5.27 -25.22 7.80
CA ALA A 201 -4.12 -24.55 8.41
C ALA A 201 -2.83 -25.38 8.20
N GLY A 202 -1.81 -24.75 7.62
CA GLY A 202 -0.54 -25.40 7.28
C GLY A 202 -0.49 -26.05 5.89
N GLU A 203 -1.60 -26.01 5.13
CA GLU A 203 -1.62 -26.38 3.73
C GLU A 203 -0.63 -25.56 2.91
N LYS A 204 -0.03 -26.18 1.89
CA LYS A 204 0.89 -25.54 0.95
C LYS A 204 0.32 -25.63 -0.44
N ILE A 205 0.22 -24.50 -1.12
CA ILE A 205 -0.33 -24.39 -2.46
C ILE A 205 0.81 -23.97 -3.38
N ASP A 206 1.11 -24.81 -4.37
CA ASP A 206 2.01 -24.46 -5.48
C ASP A 206 1.17 -23.76 -6.56
N HIS A 207 1.53 -22.52 -6.89
CA HIS A 207 0.83 -21.71 -7.88
C HIS A 207 1.23 -22.02 -9.32
N VAL A 208 2.23 -22.91 -9.52
CA VAL A 208 2.67 -23.50 -10.81
C VAL A 208 3.30 -22.53 -11.80
N ASP A 209 2.60 -21.46 -12.16
CA ASP A 209 3.00 -20.54 -13.22
C ASP A 209 4.22 -19.68 -12.83
N GLY A 210 5.09 -19.43 -13.80
CA GLY A 210 6.21 -18.49 -13.69
C GLY A 210 6.07 -17.34 -14.69
N MET A 211 6.39 -16.12 -14.26
CA MET A 211 6.38 -14.93 -15.11
C MET A 211 7.76 -14.28 -15.08
N THR A 212 8.30 -13.97 -16.26
CA THR A 212 9.55 -13.22 -16.42
C THR A 212 9.24 -11.73 -16.36
N VAL A 213 10.05 -10.96 -15.62
CA VAL A 213 9.92 -9.51 -15.55
C VAL A 213 10.79 -8.87 -16.61
N GLU A 214 10.20 -7.98 -17.41
CA GLU A 214 10.92 -7.19 -18.41
C GLU A 214 11.19 -5.76 -17.93
N GLU A 215 12.27 -5.13 -18.39
CA GLU A 215 12.64 -3.77 -17.98
C GLU A 215 11.53 -2.74 -18.26
N ALA A 216 10.82 -2.89 -19.38
CA ALA A 216 9.71 -2.00 -19.73
C ALA A 216 8.55 -2.09 -18.72
N GLU A 217 8.34 -3.26 -18.12
CA GLU A 217 7.31 -3.47 -17.09
C GLU A 217 7.76 -2.92 -15.73
N HIS A 218 9.06 -3.03 -15.43
CA HIS A 218 9.65 -2.55 -14.18
C HIS A 218 9.71 -1.01 -14.08
N MET A 219 9.73 -0.30 -15.21
CA MET A 219 9.81 1.17 -15.25
C MET A 219 8.46 1.90 -15.18
N ILE A 220 7.33 1.19 -15.29
CA ILE A 220 5.97 1.75 -15.29
C ILE A 220 5.44 1.87 -13.85
#